data_AF-A0A4U0RTX3-F1
#
_entry.id   AF-A0A4U0RTX3-F1
#
_cell.length_a   1.000
_cell.length_b   1.000
_cell.length_c   1.000
_cell.angle_alpha   90.00
_cell.angle_beta   90.00
_cell.angle_gamma   90.00
#
_symmetry.space_group_name_H-M   'P 1'
#
loop_
_entity.id
_entity.type
_entity.pdbx_description
1 polymer ?
#
loop_
_entity_poly.entity_id
_entity_poly.type
_entity_poly.pdbx_seq_one_letter_code
_entity_poly.pdbx_strand_id
1 'polypeptide(L)'
;MTIPADADADTGLDPVAGSVFEDARFQALEDLTAVVGRVQACNALGVSRATYYRHHRQSPAPVRPPRRERRRHPRALEAAEEERVLEVLRSAEFVDMA
;
A
#
# COMPACT_ATOMS: atom_id res chain seq x y z
N MET A 1 -17.71 -29.42 -11.89
CA MET A 1 -18.49 -28.85 -10.76
C MET A 1 -17.85 -27.50 -10.47
N THR A 2 -18.47 -26.44 -10.98
CA THR A 2 -17.91 -25.08 -11.06
C THR A 2 -18.16 -24.38 -9.73
N ILE A 3 -17.10 -23.88 -9.08
CA ILE A 3 -17.21 -23.04 -7.87
C ILE A 3 -17.57 -21.62 -8.36
N PRO A 4 -18.68 -21.01 -7.89
CA PRO A 4 -18.98 -19.63 -8.20
C PRO A 4 -18.01 -18.71 -7.44
N ALA A 5 -17.62 -17.63 -8.10
CA ALA A 5 -16.94 -16.50 -7.48
C ALA A 5 -17.94 -15.79 -6.57
N ASP A 6 -17.82 -16.00 -5.26
CA ASP A 6 -18.48 -15.13 -4.29
C ASP A 6 -17.77 -13.78 -4.31
N ALA A 7 -18.44 -12.85 -4.98
CA ALA A 7 -18.39 -11.45 -4.64
C ALA A 7 -18.80 -11.30 -3.15
N ASP A 8 -18.03 -10.51 -2.41
CA ASP A 8 -18.52 -9.51 -1.45
C ASP A 8 -17.41 -9.14 -0.46
N ALA A 9 -16.74 -8.02 -0.76
CA ALA A 9 -16.26 -7.10 0.25
C ALA A 9 -16.12 -5.72 -0.40
N ASP A 10 -17.24 -5.23 -0.94
CA ASP A 10 -17.45 -3.79 -1.05
C ASP A 10 -17.43 -3.24 0.39
N THR A 11 -16.24 -2.92 0.88
CA THR A 11 -16.08 -2.14 2.10
C THR A 11 -16.53 -0.75 1.74
N GLY A 12 -17.85 -0.51 1.89
CA GLY A 12 -18.50 0.80 1.85
C GLY A 12 -18.02 1.69 2.99
N LEU A 13 -16.71 1.91 3.08
CA LEU A 13 -16.15 3.07 3.73
C LEU A 13 -16.14 4.15 2.66
N ASP A 14 -17.10 5.06 2.73
CA ASP A 14 -17.17 6.20 1.81
C ASP A 14 -15.76 6.82 1.69
N PRO A 15 -15.10 6.74 0.53
CA PRO A 15 -13.70 7.16 0.40
C PRO A 15 -13.54 8.67 0.70
N VAL A 16 -14.64 9.41 0.61
CA VAL A 16 -14.76 10.83 0.94
C VAL A 16 -14.74 11.08 2.45
N ALA A 17 -15.34 10.22 3.27
CA ALA A 17 -15.33 10.38 4.73
C ALA A 17 -13.93 10.16 5.31
N GLY A 18 -13.20 9.18 4.77
CA GLY A 18 -11.80 8.94 5.11
C GLY A 18 -10.88 10.11 4.72
N SER A 19 -11.15 10.80 3.61
CA SER A 19 -10.35 11.95 3.19
C SER A 19 -10.63 13.21 4.03
N VAL A 20 -11.88 13.47 4.41
CA VAL A 20 -12.24 14.69 5.18
C VAL A 20 -11.57 14.71 6.56
N PHE A 21 -11.54 13.57 7.27
CA PHE A 21 -10.86 13.51 8.57
C PHE A 21 -9.35 13.71 8.45
N GLU A 22 -8.74 13.14 7.40
CA GLU A 22 -7.31 13.31 7.14
C GLU A 22 -6.96 14.74 6.75
N ASP A 23 -7.77 15.38 5.91
CA ASP A 23 -7.61 16.79 5.55
C ASP A 23 -7.73 17.70 6.78
N ALA A 24 -8.72 17.45 7.65
CA ALA A 24 -8.88 18.18 8.91
C ALA A 24 -7.68 17.97 9.85
N ARG A 25 -7.14 16.75 9.91
CA ARG A 25 -5.94 16.43 10.70
C ARG A 25 -4.70 17.17 10.17
N PHE A 26 -4.53 17.25 8.85
CA PHE A 26 -3.42 18.00 8.25
C PHE A 26 -3.56 19.50 8.46
N GLN A 27 -4.78 20.05 8.35
CA GLN A 27 -5.03 21.46 8.66
C GLN A 27 -4.66 21.79 10.11
N ALA A 28 -5.12 20.98 11.07
CA ALA A 28 -4.76 21.16 12.48
C ALA A 28 -3.25 21.07 12.72
N LEU A 29 -2.53 20.29 11.92
CA LEU A 29 -1.08 20.16 12.01
C LEU A 29 -0.35 21.43 11.55
N GLU A 30 -0.83 22.10 10.50
CA GLU A 30 -0.28 23.40 10.08
C GLU A 30 -0.50 24.48 11.14
N ASP A 31 -1.71 24.55 11.70
CA ASP A 31 -2.06 25.52 12.74
C ASP A 31 -1.17 25.31 13.98
N LEU A 32 -1.00 24.06 14.41
CA LEU A 32 -0.17 23.72 15.57
C LEU A 32 1.33 23.92 15.28
N THR A 33 1.77 23.72 14.04
CA THR A 33 3.16 23.94 13.62
C THR A 33 3.59 25.39 13.85
N ALA A 34 2.70 26.37 13.67
CA ALA A 34 2.98 27.77 13.92
C ALA A 34 3.23 28.08 15.42
N VAL A 35 2.68 27.27 16.33
CA VAL A 35 2.76 27.50 17.79
C VAL A 35 3.90 26.72 18.45
N VAL A 36 4.01 25.42 18.15
CA VAL A 36 4.95 24.51 18.85
C VAL A 36 6.04 23.93 17.95
N GLY A 37 6.02 24.27 16.66
CA GLY A 37 6.92 23.72 15.67
C GLY A 37 6.49 22.33 15.16
N ARG A 38 6.92 22.02 13.92
CA ARG A 38 6.49 20.85 13.14
C ARG A 38 6.65 19.52 13.87
N VAL A 39 7.79 19.33 14.55
CA VAL A 39 8.12 18.04 15.20
C VAL A 39 7.14 17.73 16.33
N GLN A 40 6.84 18.72 17.17
CA GLN A 40 5.90 18.54 18.28
C GLN A 40 4.46 18.42 17.77
N ALA A 41 4.10 19.17 16.73
CA ALA A 41 2.79 19.05 16.09
C ALA A 41 2.54 17.65 15.50
N CYS A 42 3.52 17.09 14.76
CA CYS A 42 3.47 15.72 14.26
C CYS A 42 3.30 14.70 15.38
N ASN A 43 4.06 14.84 16.46
CA ASN A 43 3.99 13.92 17.60
C ASN A 43 2.62 13.99 18.31
N ALA A 44 2.08 15.19 18.51
CA ALA A 44 0.80 15.40 19.20
C ALA A 44 -0.40 14.85 18.41
N LEU A 45 -0.37 14.96 17.07
CA LEU A 45 -1.46 14.53 16.19
C LEU A 45 -1.30 13.09 15.65
N GLY A 46 -0.24 12.38 16.08
CA GLY A 46 0.03 11.01 15.64
C GLY A 46 0.39 10.88 14.15
N VAL A 47 0.89 11.96 13.54
CA VAL A 47 1.25 11.98 12.12
C VAL A 47 2.75 11.73 11.96
N SER A 48 3.12 10.73 11.16
CA SER A 48 4.54 10.51 10.87
C SER A 48 5.12 11.69 10.08
N ARG A 49 6.30 12.19 10.49
CA ARG A 49 7.01 13.26 9.78
C ARG A 49 7.23 12.93 8.30
N ALA A 50 7.54 11.66 8.00
CA ALA A 50 7.76 11.19 6.64
C ALA A 50 6.47 11.27 5.80
N THR A 51 5.31 10.91 6.36
CA THR A 51 4.00 11.07 5.69
C THR A 51 3.74 12.53 5.41
N TYR A 52 3.87 13.40 6.41
CA TYR A 52 3.68 14.84 6.23
C TYR A 52 4.51 15.37 5.05
N TYR A 53 5.84 15.16 5.05
CA TYR A 53 6.71 15.68 3.99
C TYR A 53 6.47 15.04 2.62
N ARG A 54 5.95 13.81 2.54
CA ARG A 54 5.58 13.19 1.25
C ARG A 54 4.36 13.86 0.64
N HIS A 55 3.35 14.20 1.45
CA HIS A 55 2.12 14.84 0.98
C HIS A 55 2.27 16.36 0.77
N HIS A 56 3.09 17.02 1.58
CA HIS A 56 3.29 18.48 1.56
C HIS A 56 4.57 18.88 0.82
N ARG A 57 5.08 17.99 -0.04
CA ARG A 57 6.25 18.29 -0.86
C ARG A 57 5.90 19.37 -1.88
N GLN A 58 6.51 20.54 -1.77
CA GLN A 58 6.37 21.62 -2.77
C GLN A 58 7.30 21.44 -3.98
N SER A 59 8.38 20.68 -3.83
CA SER A 59 9.23 20.36 -4.97
C SER A 59 8.52 19.40 -5.92
N PRO A 60 8.72 19.55 -7.25
CA PRO A 60 8.18 18.61 -8.21
C PRO A 60 8.54 17.17 -7.84
N ALA A 61 7.59 16.25 -8.04
CA ALA A 61 7.89 14.85 -7.89
C ALA A 61 9.07 14.49 -8.81
N PRO A 62 10.08 13.75 -8.32
CA PRO A 62 11.17 13.33 -9.16
C PRO A 62 10.60 12.53 -10.32
N VAL A 63 11.11 12.79 -11.53
CA VAL A 63 10.73 12.02 -12.72
C VAL A 63 10.99 10.55 -12.40
N ARG A 64 9.91 9.78 -12.26
CA ARG A 64 10.03 8.35 -12.04
C ARG A 64 10.60 7.78 -13.33
N PRO A 65 11.71 7.02 -13.29
CA PRO A 65 12.16 6.32 -14.47
C PRO A 65 11.02 5.41 -14.94
N PRO A 66 10.91 5.15 -16.26
CA PRO A 66 9.95 4.18 -16.75
C PRO A 66 10.11 2.88 -15.98
N ARG A 67 8.98 2.29 -15.59
CA ARG A 67 8.98 1.05 -14.81
C ARG A 67 9.71 0.00 -15.63
N ARG A 68 10.95 -0.31 -15.24
CA ARG A 68 11.74 -1.34 -15.90
C ARG A 68 10.99 -2.66 -15.76
N GLU A 69 10.92 -3.40 -16.85
CA GLU A 69 10.44 -4.77 -16.81
C GLU A 69 11.26 -5.55 -15.77
N ARG A 70 10.57 -6.32 -14.94
CA ARG A 70 11.21 -7.12 -13.91
C ARG A 70 12.03 -8.22 -14.60
N ARG A 71 13.35 -8.08 -14.60
CA ARG A 71 14.25 -9.14 -15.09
C ARG A 71 14.09 -10.37 -14.21
N ARG A 72 13.93 -11.55 -14.82
CA ARG A 72 14.00 -12.82 -14.09
C ARG A 72 15.37 -12.94 -13.42
N HIS A 73 15.37 -13.40 -12.16
CA HIS A 73 16.61 -13.67 -11.43
C HIS A 73 17.36 -14.81 -12.14
N PRO A 74 18.71 -14.83 -12.16
CA PRO A 74 19.48 -15.90 -12.82
C PRO A 74 19.25 -17.30 -12.23
N ARG A 75 18.67 -17.38 -11.03
CA ARG A 75 18.26 -18.63 -10.37
C ARG A 75 16.75 -18.77 -10.24
N ALA A 76 15.99 -18.00 -11.01
CA ALA A 76 14.55 -18.21 -11.08
C ALA A 76 14.29 -19.57 -11.74
N LEU A 77 13.27 -20.27 -11.25
CA LEU A 77 12.82 -21.51 -11.84
C LEU A 77 12.45 -21.29 -13.32
N GLU A 78 12.74 -22.27 -14.15
CA GLU A 78 12.24 -22.31 -15.52
C GLU A 78 10.71 -22.51 -15.51
N ALA A 79 10.02 -22.16 -16.59
CA ALA A 79 8.57 -22.28 -16.66
C ALA A 79 8.07 -23.72 -16.39
N ALA A 80 8.82 -24.73 -16.85
CA ALA A 80 8.52 -26.14 -16.58
C ALA A 80 8.74 -26.51 -15.09
N GLU A 81 9.70 -25.88 -14.42
CA GLU A 81 9.92 -26.09 -12.99
C GLU A 81 8.85 -25.41 -12.15
N GLU A 82 8.46 -24.18 -12.52
CA GLU A 82 7.35 -23.45 -11.89
C GLU A 82 6.05 -24.26 -11.97
N GLU A 83 5.72 -24.83 -13.13
CA GLU A 83 4.51 -25.64 -13.29
C GLU A 83 4.54 -26.89 -12.41
N ARG A 84 5.68 -27.60 -12.33
CA ARG A 84 5.83 -28.77 -11.46
C ARG A 84 5.64 -28.41 -9.98
N VAL A 85 6.17 -27.28 -9.53
CA VAL A 85 5.97 -26.81 -8.15
C VAL A 85 4.49 -26.49 -7.92
N LEU A 86 3.84 -25.81 -8.86
CA LEU A 86 2.42 -25.49 -8.76
C LEU A 86 1.53 -26.73 -8.75
N GLU A 87 1.87 -27.77 -9.51
CA GLU A 87 1.16 -29.06 -9.50
C GLU A 87 1.23 -29.72 -8.11
N VAL A 88 2.42 -29.75 -7.49
CA VAL A 88 2.58 -30.28 -6.13
C VAL A 88 1.79 -29.46 -5.12
N LEU A 89 1.87 -28.12 -5.19
CA LEU A 89 1.15 -27.24 -4.27
C LEU A 89 -0.38 -27.34 -4.42
N ARG A 90 -0.88 -27.72 -5.59
CA ARG A 90 -2.31 -27.97 -5.85
C ARG A 90 -2.74 -29.40 -5.54
N SER A 91 -1.84 -30.27 -5.09
CA SER A 91 -2.19 -31.66 -4.74
C SER A 91 -3.03 -31.72 -3.46
N ALA A 92 -3.76 -32.83 -3.29
CA ALA A 92 -4.68 -33.03 -2.17
C ALA A 92 -4.02 -32.93 -0.79
N GLU A 93 -2.71 -33.14 -0.69
CA GLU A 93 -1.96 -33.01 0.56
C GLU A 93 -1.78 -31.54 1.00
N PHE A 94 -1.72 -30.60 0.03
CA PHE A 94 -1.35 -29.20 0.29
C PHE A 94 -2.46 -28.18 -0.04
N VAL A 95 -3.59 -28.61 -0.61
CA VAL A 95 -4.65 -27.72 -1.13
C VAL A 95 -5.28 -26.81 -0.08
N ASP A 96 -5.33 -27.22 1.19
CA ASP A 96 -6.00 -26.50 2.29
C ASP A 96 -5.04 -25.73 3.23
N MET A 97 -3.75 -25.56 2.86
CA MET A 97 -2.74 -24.92 3.71
C MET A 97 -2.49 -23.42 3.44
N ALA A 98 -3.49 -22.70 2.91
CA ALA A 98 -3.38 -21.29 2.52
C ALA A 98 -3.88 -20.30 3.59
#